data_AF-A0A7Y5X3L4-F1
#
_entry.id   AF-A0A7Y5X3L4-F1
#
_cell.length_a   1.000
_cell.length_b   1.000
_cell.length_c   1.000
_cell.angle_alpha   90.00
_cell.angle_beta   90.00
_cell.angle_gamma   90.00
#
_symmetry.space_group_name_H-M   'P 1'
#
loop_
_entity.id
_entity.type
_entity.pdbx_description
1 polymer ?
#
loop_
_entity_poly.entity_id
_entity_poly.type
_entity_poly.pdbx_seq_one_letter_code
_entity_poly.pdbx_strand_id
1 'polypeptide(L)'
;MSVGPVEFLELPPRQAAVTNDTEHRPWPLPEGPWLNAQTWIDLAFLHWRVDEAELRRLVPASVELDTFDGAAWLGLTPFLLQGFRLRGLPPLPRLSTFPELNVRTYVTHGDKPGIWFFTLDAAGLVAVEGAKKLYRLPYHHARMRCERVAEGVRYETARAGAAFSGRYRGAGALFRADPGSLEEFLTERYCLYTEDGGACTAPRSTIRRGICSAARRSST
;
A
#
# COMPACT_ATOMS: atom_id res chain seq x y z
N MET A 1 -11.08 15.94 -5.28
CA MET A 1 -11.76 16.62 -4.16
C MET A 1 -10.70 17.28 -3.28
N SER A 2 -10.91 18.52 -2.85
CA SER A 2 -10.01 19.16 -1.89
C SER A 2 -10.30 18.61 -0.51
N VAL A 3 -9.28 18.10 0.19
CA VAL A 3 -9.37 17.88 1.63
C VAL A 3 -9.79 19.20 2.27
N GLY A 4 -10.77 19.18 3.17
CA GLY A 4 -11.19 20.38 3.88
C GLY A 4 -10.01 20.98 4.66
N PRO A 5 -9.91 22.31 4.80
CA PRO A 5 -8.74 22.95 5.42
C PRO A 5 -8.48 22.47 6.86
N VAL A 6 -9.53 22.12 7.62
CA VAL A 6 -9.43 21.57 8.98
C VAL A 6 -8.89 20.14 8.96
N GLU A 7 -9.48 19.26 8.13
CA GLU A 7 -9.04 17.87 8.00
C GLU A 7 -7.58 17.79 7.52
N PHE A 8 -7.15 18.72 6.66
CA PHE A 8 -5.77 18.81 6.20
C PHE A 8 -4.76 19.12 7.32
N LEU A 9 -5.15 19.93 8.30
CA LEU A 9 -4.31 20.29 9.47
C LEU A 9 -4.24 19.17 10.51
N GLU A 10 -5.26 18.30 10.57
CA GLU A 10 -5.30 17.16 11.51
C GLU A 10 -4.54 15.92 11.01
N LEU A 11 -4.27 15.83 9.70
CA LEU A 11 -3.56 14.67 9.12
C LEU A 11 -2.16 14.46 9.72
N PRO A 12 -1.28 15.48 9.84
CA PRO A 12 0.06 15.27 10.37
C PRO A 12 0.14 14.67 11.78
N PRO A 13 -0.55 15.22 12.82
CA PRO A 13 -0.49 14.63 14.15
C PRO A 13 -1.11 13.23 14.19
N ARG A 14 -2.23 13.01 13.48
CA ARG A 14 -2.86 11.68 13.38
C ARG A 14 -1.91 10.65 12.78
N GLN A 15 -1.26 10.99 11.66
CA GLN A 15 -0.30 10.14 11.00
C GLN A 15 0.94 9.85 11.86
N ALA A 16 1.39 10.82 12.66
CA ALA A 16 2.52 10.61 13.57
C ALA A 16 2.15 9.68 14.73
N ALA A 17 0.92 9.76 15.25
CA ALA A 17 0.44 8.93 16.35
C ALA A 17 0.30 7.44 16.00
N VAL A 18 0.26 7.10 14.71
CA VAL A 18 0.16 5.73 14.20
C VAL A 18 1.28 4.81 14.72
N THR A 19 2.46 5.34 15.06
CA THR A 19 3.55 4.53 15.64
C THR A 19 3.28 4.09 17.09
N ASN A 20 2.22 4.59 17.72
CA ASN A 20 1.81 4.17 19.05
C ASN A 20 0.88 2.93 19.01
N ASP A 21 0.28 2.63 17.85
CA ASP A 21 -0.51 1.42 17.63
C ASP A 21 0.42 0.35 17.04
N THR A 22 0.87 -0.59 17.88
CA THR A 22 1.78 -1.66 17.46
C THR A 22 1.29 -3.06 17.82
N GLU A 23 0.16 -3.20 18.52
CA GLU A 23 -0.39 -4.50 18.96
C GLU A 23 -0.69 -5.42 17.78
N HIS A 24 -1.02 -4.83 16.63
CA HIS A 24 -1.30 -5.55 15.40
C HIS A 24 -0.04 -6.16 14.76
N ARG A 25 1.15 -5.76 15.20
CA ARG A 25 2.39 -6.15 14.54
C ARG A 25 2.96 -7.42 15.18
N PRO A 26 3.34 -8.41 14.36
CA PRO A 26 4.09 -9.58 14.84
C PRO A 26 5.53 -9.26 15.29
N TRP A 27 6.06 -8.07 14.94
CA TRP A 27 7.40 -7.65 15.35
C TRP A 27 7.47 -6.15 15.68
N PRO A 28 8.48 -5.73 16.48
CA PRO A 28 8.70 -4.33 16.83
C PRO A 28 8.84 -3.40 15.61
N LEU A 29 8.63 -2.11 15.84
CA LEU A 29 9.02 -1.09 14.87
C LEU A 29 10.54 -1.16 14.61
N PRO A 30 11.00 -0.86 13.39
CA PRO A 30 12.43 -0.73 13.15
C PRO A 30 13.02 0.40 13.96
N GLU A 31 14.32 0.29 14.22
CA GLU A 31 15.07 1.36 14.82
C GLU A 31 15.15 2.58 13.89
N GLY A 32 14.92 3.75 14.47
CA GLY A 32 15.10 5.05 13.82
C GLY A 32 13.82 5.73 13.32
N PRO A 33 13.96 6.96 12.79
CA PRO A 33 12.82 7.75 12.34
C PRO A 33 12.06 7.17 11.15
N TRP A 34 10.73 7.21 11.20
CA TRP A 34 9.88 7.09 10.01
C TRP A 34 10.18 8.19 8.98
N LEU A 35 9.92 7.95 7.70
CA LEU A 35 10.37 8.85 6.62
C LEU A 35 9.26 9.62 5.95
N ASN A 36 8.14 8.94 5.75
CA ASN A 36 6.97 9.47 5.09
C ASN A 36 5.74 8.98 5.83
N ALA A 37 4.66 9.71 5.67
CA ALA A 37 3.36 9.31 6.17
C ALA A 37 2.29 9.59 5.12
N GLN A 38 1.28 8.74 5.13
CA GLN A 38 0.16 8.78 4.21
C GLN A 38 -1.04 8.10 4.87
N THR A 39 -2.24 8.52 4.46
CA THR A 39 -3.49 7.92 4.89
C THR A 39 -4.20 7.36 3.67
N TRP A 40 -4.65 6.11 3.73
CA TRP A 40 -5.37 5.48 2.63
C TRP A 40 -6.86 5.52 2.95
N ILE A 41 -7.64 6.10 2.04
CA ILE A 41 -9.10 6.18 2.15
C ILE A 41 -9.73 5.66 0.86
N ASP A 42 -11.03 5.37 0.92
CA ASP A 42 -11.78 4.85 -0.23
C ASP A 42 -11.09 3.61 -0.83
N LEU A 43 -10.60 2.74 0.05
CA LEU A 43 -9.76 1.59 -0.23
C LEU A 43 -10.60 0.36 -0.58
N ALA A 44 -10.16 -0.41 -1.57
CA ALA A 44 -10.63 -1.77 -1.78
C ALA A 44 -9.47 -2.75 -1.89
N PHE A 45 -9.71 -3.97 -1.44
CA PHE A 45 -8.82 -5.10 -1.56
C PHE A 45 -9.48 -6.12 -2.49
N LEU A 46 -8.90 -6.33 -3.68
CA LEU A 46 -9.38 -7.31 -4.64
C LEU A 46 -8.29 -8.36 -4.81
N HIS A 47 -8.63 -9.62 -4.63
CA HIS A 47 -7.67 -10.71 -4.63
C HIS A 47 -8.15 -11.89 -5.47
N TRP A 48 -7.22 -12.52 -6.18
CA TRP A 48 -7.47 -13.70 -6.97
C TRP A 48 -6.46 -14.79 -6.59
N ARG A 49 -6.97 -16.01 -6.39
CA ARG A 49 -6.13 -17.22 -6.36
C ARG A 49 -5.55 -17.43 -7.74
N VAL A 50 -4.27 -17.70 -7.80
CA VAL A 50 -3.54 -17.94 -9.05
C VAL A 50 -2.55 -19.09 -8.85
N ASP A 51 -2.12 -19.69 -9.96
CA ASP A 51 -1.11 -20.75 -9.92
C ASP A 51 0.22 -20.17 -9.41
N GLU A 52 0.82 -20.83 -8.42
CA GLU A 52 2.11 -20.44 -7.87
C GLU A 52 3.20 -20.42 -8.95
N ALA A 53 3.20 -21.40 -9.87
CA ALA A 53 4.19 -21.50 -10.93
C ALA A 53 4.09 -20.34 -11.94
N GLU A 54 2.89 -19.78 -12.14
CA GLU A 54 2.70 -18.60 -12.98
C GLU A 54 3.28 -17.34 -12.31
N LEU A 55 2.94 -17.10 -11.04
CA LEU A 55 3.49 -15.97 -10.30
C LEU A 55 4.99 -16.08 -10.08
N ARG A 56 5.51 -17.30 -9.89
CA ARG A 56 6.93 -17.54 -9.61
C ARG A 56 7.83 -17.01 -10.71
N ARG A 57 7.37 -17.05 -11.96
CA ARG A 57 8.10 -16.52 -13.13
C ARG A 57 8.21 -14.99 -13.14
N LEU A 58 7.36 -14.30 -12.39
CA LEU A 58 7.28 -12.84 -12.33
C LEU A 58 7.96 -12.24 -11.10
N VAL A 59 8.34 -13.07 -10.13
CA VAL A 59 9.01 -12.66 -8.89
C VAL A 59 10.46 -13.15 -8.91
N PRO A 60 11.45 -12.34 -8.49
CA PRO A 60 12.85 -12.77 -8.44
C PRO A 60 13.05 -13.99 -7.53
N ALA A 61 13.88 -14.93 -7.98
CA ALA A 61 14.16 -16.18 -7.26
C ALA A 61 14.76 -15.97 -5.86
N SER A 62 15.30 -14.78 -5.60
CA SER A 62 15.84 -14.34 -4.30
C SER A 62 14.77 -14.07 -3.23
N VAL A 63 13.48 -14.09 -3.59
CA VAL A 63 12.34 -13.91 -2.68
C VAL A 63 11.42 -15.12 -2.75
N GLU A 64 11.04 -15.65 -1.59
CA GLU A 64 10.09 -16.77 -1.51
C GLU A 64 8.67 -16.27 -1.72
N LEU A 65 7.90 -16.95 -2.55
CA LEU A 65 6.47 -16.68 -2.69
C LEU A 65 5.76 -17.22 -1.45
N ASP A 66 4.87 -16.41 -0.89
CA ASP A 66 4.04 -16.85 0.22
C ASP A 66 2.71 -17.37 -0.30
N THR A 67 2.24 -18.49 0.24
CA THR A 67 1.03 -19.16 -0.19
C THR A 67 0.05 -19.31 0.96
N PHE A 68 -1.23 -19.32 0.63
CA PHE A 68 -2.29 -19.61 1.59
C PHE A 68 -3.17 -20.68 0.99
N ASP A 69 -3.40 -21.74 1.76
CA ASP A 69 -4.23 -22.87 1.33
C ASP A 69 -3.78 -23.43 -0.03
N GLY A 70 -2.46 -23.62 -0.16
CA GLY A 70 -1.82 -24.20 -1.35
C GLY A 70 -1.87 -23.36 -2.63
N ALA A 71 -2.26 -22.09 -2.56
CA ALA A 71 -2.24 -21.18 -3.71
C ALA A 71 -1.48 -19.89 -3.43
N ALA A 72 -0.92 -19.33 -4.49
CA ALA A 72 -0.42 -17.96 -4.49
C ALA A 72 -1.58 -16.99 -4.80
N TRP A 73 -1.37 -15.72 -4.44
CA TRP A 73 -2.43 -14.72 -4.49
C TRP A 73 -1.97 -13.44 -5.19
N LEU A 74 -2.75 -13.00 -6.16
CA LEU A 74 -2.59 -11.70 -6.82
C LEU A 74 -3.53 -10.68 -6.18
N GLY A 75 -2.99 -9.54 -5.77
CA GLY A 75 -3.74 -8.43 -5.18
C GLY A 75 -3.77 -7.20 -6.07
N LEU A 76 -4.96 -6.62 -6.21
CA LEU A 76 -5.21 -5.31 -6.78
C LEU A 76 -5.80 -4.42 -5.68
N THR A 77 -5.15 -3.29 -5.39
CA THR A 77 -5.54 -2.43 -4.27
C THR A 77 -5.70 -0.98 -4.75
N PRO A 78 -6.89 -0.58 -5.24
CA PRO A 78 -7.20 0.82 -5.52
C PRO A 78 -7.53 1.57 -4.23
N PHE A 79 -6.98 2.78 -4.09
CA PHE A 79 -7.29 3.68 -3.00
C PHE A 79 -7.03 5.14 -3.38
N LEU A 80 -7.54 6.04 -2.55
CA LEU A 80 -7.14 7.43 -2.54
C LEU A 80 -6.10 7.64 -1.44
N LEU A 81 -4.89 8.00 -1.84
CA LEU A 81 -3.85 8.43 -0.92
C LEU A 81 -4.15 9.86 -0.49
N GLN A 82 -4.16 10.11 0.81
CA GLN A 82 -4.40 11.40 1.42
C GLN A 82 -3.24 11.82 2.33
N GLY A 83 -2.82 13.08 2.21
CA GLY A 83 -1.81 13.68 3.09
C GLY A 83 -0.42 13.07 2.98
N PHE A 84 0.03 12.67 1.79
CA PHE A 84 1.43 12.30 1.57
C PHE A 84 2.37 13.40 2.06
N ARG A 85 3.34 13.04 2.88
CA ARG A 85 4.39 13.97 3.34
C ARG A 85 5.63 13.23 3.79
N LEU A 86 6.75 13.93 3.78
CA LEU A 86 7.97 13.48 4.44
C LEU A 86 7.96 13.89 5.92
N ARG A 87 8.73 13.18 6.75
CA ARG A 87 8.89 13.50 8.16
C ARG A 87 9.40 14.93 8.35
N GLY A 88 8.78 15.64 9.29
CA GLY A 88 9.11 17.04 9.58
C GLY A 88 8.51 18.06 8.61
N LEU A 89 7.89 17.62 7.51
CA LEU A 89 7.25 18.51 6.54
C LEU A 89 5.72 18.40 6.63
N PRO A 90 5.00 19.52 6.40
CA PRO A 90 3.56 19.48 6.20
C PRO A 90 3.23 18.85 4.84
N PRO A 91 2.03 18.26 4.68
CA PRO A 91 1.55 17.85 3.37
C PRO A 91 1.41 19.09 2.47
N LEU A 92 1.78 18.96 1.19
CA LEU A 92 1.65 20.06 0.23
C LEU A 92 0.22 20.08 -0.33
N PRO A 93 -0.46 21.23 -0.35
CA PRO A 93 -1.79 21.35 -0.95
C PRO A 93 -1.79 20.86 -2.40
N ARG A 94 -2.83 20.12 -2.80
CA ARG A 94 -3.05 19.55 -4.15
C ARG A 94 -2.03 18.49 -4.63
N LEU A 95 -0.85 18.38 -3.99
CA LEU A 95 0.17 17.39 -4.36
C LEU A 95 0.24 16.19 -3.42
N SER A 96 -0.34 16.31 -2.23
CA SER A 96 -0.33 15.27 -1.20
C SER A 96 -1.53 14.32 -1.24
N THR A 97 -2.49 14.54 -2.14
CA THR A 97 -3.70 13.71 -2.24
C THR A 97 -3.95 13.32 -3.70
N PHE A 98 -3.90 12.02 -3.99
CA PHE A 98 -4.04 11.48 -5.34
C PHE A 98 -4.44 10.00 -5.29
N PRO A 99 -5.17 9.49 -6.30
CA PRO A 99 -5.44 8.06 -6.43
C PRO A 99 -4.14 7.28 -6.70
N GLU A 100 -4.05 6.10 -6.08
CA GLU A 100 -2.99 5.13 -6.30
C GLU A 100 -3.60 3.72 -6.38
N LEU A 101 -3.04 2.87 -7.24
CA LEU A 101 -3.44 1.48 -7.42
C LEU A 101 -2.21 0.58 -7.36
N ASN A 102 -2.28 -0.44 -6.51
CA ASN A 102 -1.18 -1.39 -6.34
C ASN A 102 -1.54 -2.72 -7.00
N VAL A 103 -0.62 -3.26 -7.79
CA VAL A 103 -0.65 -4.66 -8.25
C VAL A 103 0.46 -5.39 -7.50
N ARG A 104 0.10 -6.39 -6.69
CA ARG A 104 1.04 -7.02 -5.76
C ARG A 104 0.83 -8.52 -5.61
N THR A 105 1.86 -9.21 -5.16
CA THR A 105 1.78 -10.57 -4.62
C THR A 105 2.37 -10.63 -3.22
N TYR A 106 2.25 -11.79 -2.58
CA TYR A 106 2.67 -12.07 -1.21
C TYR A 106 3.97 -12.85 -1.22
N VAL A 107 4.89 -12.42 -0.37
CA VAL A 107 6.23 -12.98 -0.31
C VAL A 107 6.73 -13.04 1.12
N THR A 108 7.69 -13.91 1.37
CA THR A 108 8.40 -13.99 2.64
C THR A 108 9.90 -13.87 2.36
N HIS A 109 10.60 -13.15 3.23
CA HIS A 109 12.05 -13.09 3.20
C HIS A 109 12.59 -13.22 4.62
N GLY A 110 13.32 -14.31 4.88
CA GLY A 110 13.64 -14.74 6.23
C GLY A 110 12.36 -15.13 6.98
N ASP A 111 12.16 -14.56 8.15
CA ASP A 111 10.99 -14.78 9.02
C ASP A 111 9.86 -13.77 8.80
N LYS A 112 9.96 -12.92 7.77
CA LYS A 112 9.12 -11.73 7.64
C LYS A 112 8.25 -11.76 6.39
N PRO A 113 6.94 -12.04 6.55
CA PRO A 113 6.00 -11.87 5.47
C PRO A 113 5.87 -10.41 5.03
N GLY A 114 5.61 -10.22 3.75
CA GLY A 114 5.45 -8.92 3.13
C GLY A 114 4.78 -9.01 1.77
N ILE A 115 4.93 -7.93 1.02
CA ILE A 115 4.40 -7.80 -0.32
C ILE A 115 5.50 -7.47 -1.33
N TRP A 116 5.28 -7.95 -2.54
CA TRP A 116 6.06 -7.61 -3.73
C TRP A 116 5.15 -6.87 -4.70
N PHE A 117 5.55 -5.66 -5.12
CA PHE A 117 4.80 -4.92 -6.13
C PHE A 117 5.24 -5.30 -7.53
N PHE A 118 4.28 -5.66 -8.37
CA PHE A 118 4.48 -5.71 -9.82
C PHE A 118 4.42 -4.30 -10.39
N THR A 119 3.41 -3.51 -10.00
CA THR A 119 3.25 -2.12 -10.43
C THR A 119 2.56 -1.28 -9.36
N LEU A 120 2.89 0.02 -9.36
CA LEU A 120 2.21 1.05 -8.57
C LEU A 120 1.74 2.15 -9.53
N ASP A 121 0.45 2.19 -9.84
CA ASP A 121 -0.12 3.21 -10.72
C ASP A 121 -0.51 4.43 -9.87
N ALA A 122 -0.05 5.63 -10.22
CA ALA A 122 -0.39 6.85 -9.48
C ALA A 122 -0.61 8.06 -10.41
N ALA A 123 -1.53 8.94 -10.03
CA ALA A 123 -1.80 10.18 -10.76
C ALA A 123 -0.82 11.33 -10.44
N GLY A 124 -0.12 11.27 -9.29
CA GLY A 124 0.76 12.34 -8.83
C GLY A 124 2.16 12.28 -9.43
N LEU A 125 2.45 13.01 -10.52
CA LEU A 125 3.77 13.05 -11.17
C LEU A 125 4.94 13.34 -10.22
N VAL A 126 4.79 14.28 -9.28
CA VAL A 126 5.85 14.65 -8.31
C VAL A 126 6.09 13.56 -7.28
N ALA A 127 5.04 12.88 -6.83
CA ALA A 127 5.14 11.74 -5.93
C ALA A 127 5.77 10.54 -6.65
N VAL A 128 5.39 10.30 -7.91
CA VAL A 128 5.97 9.25 -8.78
C VAL A 128 7.47 9.45 -8.99
N GLU A 129 7.90 10.64 -9.38
CA GLU A 129 9.32 10.91 -9.66
C GLU A 129 10.19 10.92 -8.37
N GLY A 130 9.65 11.43 -7.26
CA GLY A 130 10.31 11.37 -5.96
C GLY A 130 10.39 9.94 -5.39
N ALA A 131 9.35 9.13 -5.56
CA ALA A 131 9.32 7.75 -5.08
C ALA A 131 10.18 6.81 -5.93
N LYS A 132 10.19 6.95 -7.26
CA LYS A 132 11.08 6.19 -8.15
C LYS A 132 12.54 6.37 -7.81
N LYS A 133 12.97 7.63 -7.66
CA LYS A 133 14.38 7.97 -7.38
C LYS A 133 14.85 7.47 -6.02
N LEU A 134 13.93 7.28 -5.07
CA LEU A 134 14.28 7.13 -3.66
C LEU A 134 13.83 5.80 -3.04
N TYR A 135 12.95 5.05 -3.69
CA TYR A 135 12.51 3.71 -3.26
C TYR A 135 12.64 2.64 -4.37
N ARG A 136 13.04 3.01 -5.60
CA ARG A 136 13.16 2.10 -6.77
C ARG A 136 11.91 1.23 -7.02
N LEU A 137 10.74 1.73 -6.64
CA LEU A 137 9.49 1.02 -6.82
C LEU A 137 8.98 1.16 -8.26
N PRO A 138 8.23 0.17 -8.78
CA PRO A 138 7.72 0.14 -10.16
C PRO A 138 6.53 1.10 -10.33
N TYR A 139 6.74 2.39 -10.11
CA TYR A 139 5.71 3.40 -10.28
C TYR A 139 5.44 3.70 -11.75
N HIS A 140 4.17 3.71 -12.12
CA HIS A 140 3.71 4.13 -13.43
C HIS A 140 2.78 5.34 -13.27
N HIS A 141 3.00 6.35 -14.09
CA HIS A 141 2.04 7.44 -14.18
C HIS A 141 0.81 6.96 -14.94
N ALA A 142 -0.36 7.14 -14.35
CA ALA A 142 -1.64 6.75 -14.94
C ALA A 142 -2.65 7.90 -14.88
N ARG A 143 -3.60 7.92 -15.82
CA ARG A 143 -4.77 8.79 -15.74
C ARG A 143 -5.78 8.12 -14.83
N MET A 144 -6.13 8.77 -13.73
CA MET A 144 -6.93 8.13 -12.68
C MET A 144 -8.03 9.04 -12.17
N ARG A 145 -9.12 8.42 -11.73
CA ARG A 145 -10.29 9.07 -11.12
C ARG A 145 -10.76 8.23 -9.96
N CYS A 146 -10.91 8.84 -8.79
CA CYS A 146 -11.49 8.22 -7.61
C CYS A 146 -12.56 9.16 -7.06
N GLU A 147 -13.80 8.69 -7.02
CA GLU A 147 -14.96 9.49 -6.64
C GLU A 147 -15.91 8.73 -5.74
N ARG A 148 -16.25 9.33 -4.61
CA ARG A 148 -17.41 8.91 -3.83
C ARG A 148 -18.69 9.24 -4.60
N VAL A 149 -19.53 8.24 -4.75
CA VAL A 149 -20.87 8.29 -5.36
C VAL A 149 -21.87 7.73 -4.36
N ALA A 150 -23.18 7.90 -4.60
CA ALA A 150 -24.21 7.41 -3.68
C ALA A 150 -24.10 5.90 -3.37
N GLU A 151 -23.59 5.12 -4.32
CA GLU A 151 -23.44 3.66 -4.22
C GLU A 151 -22.06 3.20 -3.72
N GLY A 152 -21.18 4.11 -3.25
CA GLY A 152 -19.84 3.80 -2.78
C GLY A 152 -18.76 4.60 -3.48
N VAL A 153 -17.76 3.93 -4.05
CA VAL A 153 -16.63 4.56 -4.74
C VAL A 153 -16.62 4.11 -6.19
N ARG A 154 -16.53 5.05 -7.12
CA ARG A 154 -16.17 4.81 -8.52
C ARG A 154 -14.68 5.05 -8.69
N TYR A 155 -13.97 4.06 -9.21
CA TYR A 155 -12.54 4.12 -9.42
C TYR A 155 -12.19 3.75 -10.86
N GLU A 156 -11.39 4.58 -11.51
CA GLU A 156 -10.91 4.38 -12.87
C GLU A 156 -9.42 4.68 -12.93
N THR A 157 -8.65 3.84 -13.61
CA THR A 157 -7.26 4.10 -13.97
C THR A 157 -6.97 3.57 -15.37
N ALA A 158 -6.18 4.32 -16.13
CA ALA A 158 -5.73 3.92 -17.45
C ALA A 158 -4.30 4.42 -17.74
N ARG A 159 -3.49 3.54 -18.31
CA ARG A 159 -2.17 3.84 -18.90
C ARG A 159 -1.97 2.99 -20.15
N ALA A 160 -0.87 3.19 -20.87
CA ALA A 160 -0.54 2.35 -22.01
C ALA A 160 -0.46 0.87 -21.58
N GLY A 161 -1.26 0.02 -22.24
CA GLY A 161 -1.28 -1.44 -22.03
C GLY A 161 -2.03 -1.94 -20.80
N ALA A 162 -2.63 -1.07 -19.97
CA ALA A 162 -3.37 -1.50 -18.78
C ALA A 162 -4.46 -0.50 -18.37
N ALA A 163 -5.60 -1.01 -17.93
CA ALA A 163 -6.69 -0.21 -17.38
C ALA A 163 -7.48 -0.99 -16.33
N PHE A 164 -8.11 -0.26 -15.42
CA PHE A 164 -9.06 -0.80 -14.45
C PHE A 164 -10.21 0.19 -14.26
N SER A 165 -11.43 -0.34 -14.20
CA SER A 165 -12.64 0.42 -13.88
C SER A 165 -13.51 -0.42 -12.95
N GLY A 166 -13.97 0.18 -11.86
CA GLY A 166 -14.75 -0.52 -10.86
C GLY A 166 -15.62 0.41 -10.02
N ARG A 167 -16.68 -0.17 -9.46
CA ARG A 167 -17.46 0.42 -8.36
C ARG A 167 -17.44 -0.52 -7.17
N TYR A 168 -17.15 0.00 -5.99
CA TYR A 168 -17.10 -0.80 -4.77
C TYR A 168 -17.65 -0.06 -3.56
N ARG A 169 -18.14 -0.85 -2.60
CA ARG A 169 -18.59 -0.39 -1.28
C ARG A 169 -18.37 -1.50 -0.26
N GLY A 170 -18.25 -1.13 1.02
CA GLY A 170 -18.37 -2.11 2.10
C GLY A 170 -19.79 -2.68 2.12
N ALA A 171 -19.90 -4.01 2.17
CA ALA A 171 -21.20 -4.70 2.14
C ALA A 171 -21.61 -5.29 3.49
N GLY A 172 -20.77 -5.20 4.53
CA GLY A 172 -21.00 -5.87 5.81
C GLY A 172 -20.51 -5.07 7.02
N ALA A 173 -20.69 -5.66 8.20
CA ALA A 173 -20.18 -5.10 9.45
C ALA A 173 -18.65 -5.01 9.43
N LEU A 174 -18.11 -4.04 10.17
CA LEU A 174 -16.67 -3.96 10.40
C LEU A 174 -16.24 -5.12 11.30
N PHE A 175 -15.19 -5.82 10.90
CA PHE A 175 -14.61 -6.91 11.66
C PHE A 175 -13.07 -6.81 11.62
N ARG A 176 -12.42 -7.57 12.50
CA ARG A 176 -10.97 -7.79 12.47
C ARG A 176 -10.73 -9.17 11.88
N ALA A 177 -9.72 -9.28 11.03
CA ALA A 177 -9.30 -10.58 10.54
C ALA A 177 -8.91 -11.47 11.73
N ASP A 178 -9.38 -12.70 11.72
CA ASP A 178 -9.00 -13.68 12.74
C ASP A 178 -7.56 -14.16 12.50
N PRO A 179 -6.79 -14.47 13.56
CA PRO A 179 -5.46 -15.04 13.38
C PRO A 179 -5.48 -16.32 12.54
N GLY A 180 -4.58 -16.41 11.55
CA GLY A 180 -4.49 -17.52 10.61
C GLY A 180 -5.56 -17.53 9.51
N SER A 181 -6.41 -16.51 9.44
CA SER A 181 -7.42 -16.38 8.38
C SER A 181 -6.83 -15.94 7.05
N LEU A 182 -7.61 -16.12 5.98
CA LEU A 182 -7.26 -15.59 4.67
C LEU A 182 -7.21 -14.05 4.69
N GLU A 183 -8.12 -13.42 5.42
CA GLU A 183 -8.19 -11.97 5.57
C GLU A 183 -6.91 -11.42 6.21
N GLU A 184 -6.40 -12.09 7.25
CA GLU A 184 -5.13 -11.72 7.89
C GLU A 184 -3.98 -11.89 6.90
N PHE A 185 -3.89 -13.04 6.24
CA PHE A 185 -2.88 -13.32 5.21
C PHE A 185 -2.89 -12.27 4.08
N LEU A 186 -4.05 -11.81 3.64
CA LEU A 186 -4.15 -10.88 2.51
C LEU A 186 -3.91 -9.41 2.90
N THR A 187 -4.13 -9.04 4.17
CA THR A 187 -4.16 -7.63 4.59
C THR A 187 -3.07 -7.23 5.59
N GLU A 188 -2.69 -8.10 6.53
CA GLU A 188 -1.72 -7.78 7.60
C GLU A 188 -0.28 -8.03 7.14
N ARG A 189 0.15 -7.30 6.09
CA ARG A 189 1.51 -7.34 5.52
C ARG A 189 2.24 -6.02 5.73
N TYR A 190 3.22 -6.04 6.64
CA TYR A 190 3.91 -4.83 7.07
C TYR A 190 5.26 -4.61 6.40
N CYS A 191 5.75 -5.56 5.60
CA CYS A 191 7.01 -5.44 4.89
C CYS A 191 6.80 -5.26 3.38
N LEU A 192 7.58 -4.36 2.78
CA LEU A 192 7.68 -4.19 1.35
C LEU A 192 9.09 -4.60 0.88
N TYR A 193 9.16 -5.52 -0.08
CA TYR A 193 10.40 -6.00 -0.65
C TYR A 193 10.62 -5.47 -2.07
N THR A 194 11.90 -5.27 -2.42
CA THR A 194 12.37 -4.87 -3.76
C THR A 194 13.70 -5.56 -4.04
N GLU A 195 14.13 -5.59 -5.29
CA GLU A 195 15.45 -6.08 -5.67
C GLU A 195 16.44 -4.92 -5.88
N ASP A 196 17.65 -5.07 -5.38
CA ASP A 196 18.78 -4.14 -5.63
C ASP A 196 19.99 -4.94 -6.12
N GLY A 197 20.39 -4.73 -7.38
CA GLY A 197 21.64 -5.27 -7.93
C GLY A 197 21.79 -6.80 -7.87
N GLY A 198 20.70 -7.57 -7.93
CA GLY A 198 20.70 -9.03 -7.87
C GLY A 198 20.61 -9.63 -6.46
N ALA A 199 20.43 -8.82 -5.43
CA ALA A 199 20.12 -9.26 -4.08
C ALA A 199 18.71 -8.79 -3.67
N CYS A 200 17.88 -9.71 -3.17
CA CYS A 200 16.69 -9.33 -2.43
C CYS A 200 17.13 -8.63 -1.16
N THR A 201 16.86 -7.33 -1.08
CA THR A 201 17.08 -6.55 0.13
C THR A 201 15.81 -5.81 0.43
N ALA A 202 15.42 -5.77 1.71
CA ALA A 202 14.64 -4.61 2.14
C ALA A 202 15.49 -3.37 1.79
N PRO A 203 14.93 -2.31 1.17
CA PRO A 203 15.71 -1.24 0.55
C PRO A 203 16.88 -0.76 1.43
N ARG A 204 18.13 -0.91 0.95
CA ARG A 204 19.37 -0.44 1.60
C ARG A 204 19.53 1.07 1.43
N SER A 205 18.73 1.80 2.17
CA SER A 205 19.04 3.17 2.56
C SER A 205 18.67 3.25 4.03
N THR A 206 19.63 3.67 4.84
CA THR A 206 19.53 3.95 6.28
C THR A 206 18.13 4.44 6.61
N ILE A 207 17.31 3.51 7.12
CA ILE A 207 15.85 3.58 7.21
C ILE A 207 15.18 3.88 5.86
N ARG A 208 14.77 2.83 5.13
CA ARG A 208 13.66 2.83 4.13
C ARG A 208 13.00 1.47 4.06
N ARG A 209 12.72 0.87 5.23
CA ARG A 209 11.63 -0.11 5.31
C ARG A 209 10.33 0.68 5.14
N GLY A 210 9.72 0.62 3.96
CA GLY A 210 8.38 1.14 3.71
C GLY A 210 7.37 0.30 4.47
N ILE A 211 7.35 0.44 5.79
CA ILE A 211 6.38 -0.23 6.63
C ILE A 211 5.17 0.69 6.69
N CYS A 212 4.09 0.28 6.04
CA CYS A 212 2.78 0.83 6.34
C CYS A 212 2.44 0.40 7.77
N SER A 213 2.59 1.31 8.73
CA SER A 213 1.78 1.22 9.92
C SER A 213 0.41 1.76 9.53
N ALA A 214 -0.60 0.90 9.52
CA ALA A 214 -1.98 1.31 9.35
C ALA A 214 -2.55 1.49 10.75
N ALA A 215 -2.75 2.73 11.20
CA ALA A 215 -3.58 2.92 12.39
C ALA A 215 -5.00 2.51 12.03
N ARG A 216 -5.55 1.59 12.84
CA ARG A 216 -6.96 1.22 12.75
C ARG A 216 -7.77 2.50 13.00
N ARG A 217 -8.81 2.77 12.18
CA ARG A 217 -9.79 3.79 12.57
C ARG A 217 -10.48 3.29 13.83
N SER A 218 -10.11 3.83 14.98
CA SER A 218 -10.93 3.73 16.20
C SER A 218 -12.22 4.50 15.93
N SER A 219 -13.34 3.82 16.17
CA SER A 219 -14.67 4.42 16.16
C SER A 219 -14.81 5.35 17.37
N THR A 220 -14.76 6.65 17.10
CA THR A 220 -15.34 7.71 17.92
C THR A 220 -16.18 8.59 17.01
#